data_AF-A0A3D5SLA8-F1
#
_entry.id   AF-A0A3D5SLA8-F1
#
_cell.length_a   1.000
_cell.length_b   1.000
_cell.length_c   1.000
_cell.angle_alpha   90.00
_cell.angle_beta   90.00
_cell.angle_gamma   90.00
#
_symmetry.space_group_name_H-M   'P 1'
#
loop_
_entity.id
_entity.type
_entity.pdbx_description
1 polymer ?
#
loop_
_entity_poly.entity_id
_entity_poly.type
_entity_poly.pdbx_seq_one_letter_code
_entity_poly.pdbx_strand_id
1 'polypeptide(L)'
;LTPLSKEDASEMIRSLKTYPLLTGFRGAPVCDVAALEEGLLRVSAMVEDIPQIAELDCNPFVVHEKGAVILDARVRVTAVEPRPLLGVRR
;
A
#
# COMPACT_ATOMS: atom_id res chain seq x y z
N LEU A 1 -5.49 0.21 -9.94
CA LEU A 1 -5.69 -0.61 -8.73
C LEU A 1 -6.07 0.28 -7.56
N THR A 2 -5.52 1.49 -7.45
CA THR A 2 -6.03 2.52 -6.54
C THR A 2 -7.26 3.22 -7.14
N PRO A 3 -8.13 3.81 -6.29
CA PRO A 3 -8.12 3.72 -4.82
C PRO A 3 -8.51 2.32 -4.34
N LEU A 4 -7.84 1.82 -3.29
CA LEU A 4 -8.19 0.56 -2.64
C LEU A 4 -9.22 0.77 -1.54
N SER A 5 -10.24 -0.09 -1.51
CA SER A 5 -11.14 -0.25 -0.37
C SER A 5 -10.52 -1.15 0.70
N LYS A 6 -11.13 -1.18 1.90
CA LYS A 6 -10.71 -2.10 2.97
C LYS A 6 -10.89 -3.56 2.55
N GLU A 7 -11.97 -3.83 1.81
CA GLU A 7 -12.29 -5.13 1.26
C GLU A 7 -11.21 -5.57 0.27
N ASP A 8 -10.80 -4.69 -0.65
CA ASP A 8 -9.71 -4.97 -1.60
C ASP A 8 -8.40 -5.32 -0.86
N ALA A 9 -8.03 -4.53 0.15
CA ALA A 9 -6.81 -4.77 0.93
C ALA A 9 -6.85 -6.13 1.64
N SER A 10 -7.95 -6.45 2.31
CA SER A 10 -8.15 -7.74 2.97
C SER A 10 -8.11 -8.90 1.98
N GLU A 11 -8.79 -8.79 0.83
CA GLU A 11 -8.79 -9.83 -0.20
C GLU A 11 -7.39 -10.04 -0.81
N MET A 12 -6.68 -8.95 -1.12
CA MET A 12 -5.31 -9.01 -1.64
C MET A 12 -4.40 -9.77 -0.69
N ILE A 13 -4.39 -9.42 0.60
CA ILE A 13 -3.55 -10.08 1.60
C ILE A 13 -3.94 -11.54 1.80
N ARG A 14 -5.23 -11.85 1.90
CA ARG A 14 -5.71 -13.23 2.10
C ARG A 14 -5.51 -14.13 0.88
N SER A 15 -5.43 -13.56 -0.31
CA SER A 15 -5.19 -14.30 -1.56
C SER A 15 -3.73 -14.77 -1.71
N LEU A 16 -2.81 -14.25 -0.88
CA LEU A 16 -1.41 -14.67 -0.91
C LEU A 16 -1.29 -16.16 -0.57
N LYS A 17 -0.59 -16.91 -1.41
CA LYS A 17 -0.26 -18.33 -1.13
C LYS A 17 0.49 -18.50 0.20
N THR A 18 1.21 -17.46 0.62
CA THR A 18 1.97 -17.38 1.87
C THR A 18 1.18 -16.78 3.02
N TYR A 19 -0.10 -16.42 2.85
CA TYR A 19 -0.95 -15.90 3.92
C TYR A 19 -0.92 -16.74 5.22
N PRO A 20 -0.86 -18.10 5.17
CA PRO A 20 -0.75 -18.91 6.39
C PRO A 20 0.48 -18.58 7.27
N LEU A 21 1.55 -18.00 6.70
CA LEU A 21 2.71 -17.54 7.45
C LEU A 21 2.38 -16.37 8.39
N LEU A 22 1.40 -15.54 8.04
CA LEU A 22 0.95 -14.41 8.86
C LEU A 22 0.00 -14.83 9.99
N THR A 23 -0.59 -16.02 9.90
CA THR A 23 -1.60 -16.51 10.86
C THR A 23 -1.07 -17.57 11.83
N GLY A 24 0.25 -17.59 12.09
CA GLY A 24 0.87 -18.44 13.11
C GLY A 24 1.40 -19.80 12.61
N PHE A 25 2.09 -19.82 11.47
CA PHE A 25 2.65 -21.04 10.88
C PHE A 25 3.75 -21.69 11.75
N ARG A 26 3.69 -23.02 11.94
CA ARG A 26 4.68 -23.83 12.68
C ARG A 26 5.00 -23.33 14.10
N GLY A 27 3.99 -22.82 14.81
CA GLY A 27 4.14 -22.34 16.19
C GLY A 27 4.73 -20.93 16.29
N ALA A 28 4.93 -20.24 15.17
CA ALA A 28 5.16 -18.80 15.16
C ALA A 28 3.92 -18.06 15.69
N PRO A 29 4.10 -16.88 16.31
CA PRO A 29 2.98 -16.07 16.73
C PRO A 29 2.22 -15.49 15.53
N VAL A 30 0.97 -15.11 15.74
CA VAL A 30 0.13 -14.47 14.73
C VAL A 30 0.63 -13.04 14.49
N CYS A 31 0.81 -12.66 13.23
CA CYS A 31 1.17 -11.31 12.84
C CYS A 31 -0.05 -10.38 12.88
N ASP A 32 0.19 -9.09 13.08
CA ASP A 32 -0.82 -8.03 13.01
C ASP A 32 -1.19 -7.73 11.55
N VAL A 33 -2.04 -8.60 10.98
CA VAL A 33 -2.50 -8.48 9.59
C VAL A 33 -3.27 -7.17 9.36
N ALA A 34 -3.99 -6.68 10.37
CA ALA A 34 -4.72 -5.42 10.28
C ALA A 34 -3.75 -4.23 10.08
N ALA A 35 -2.58 -4.24 10.73
CA ALA A 35 -1.56 -3.22 10.49
C ALA A 35 -0.97 -3.27 9.08
N LEU A 36 -0.84 -4.46 8.48
CA LEU A 36 -0.43 -4.61 7.09
C LEU A 36 -1.49 -4.05 6.13
N GLU A 37 -2.76 -4.40 6.32
CA GLU A 37 -3.90 -3.89 5.53
C GLU A 37 -3.98 -2.36 5.61
N GLU A 38 -3.86 -1.79 6.81
CA GLU A 38 -3.84 -0.33 7.01
C GLU A 38 -2.65 0.33 6.30
N GLY A 39 -1.47 -0.29 6.31
CA GLY A 39 -0.32 0.19 5.56
C GLY A 39 -0.57 0.23 4.05
N LEU A 40 -1.21 -0.80 3.51
CA LEU A 40 -1.58 -0.88 2.09
C LEU A 40 -2.59 0.23 1.72
N LEU A 41 -3.59 0.48 2.57
CA LEU A 41 -4.57 1.56 2.36
C LEU A 41 -3.91 2.95 2.38
N ARG A 42 -2.97 3.19 3.30
CA ARG A 42 -2.22 4.46 3.38
C ARG A 42 -1.33 4.67 2.17
N VAL A 43 -0.69 3.61 1.67
CA VAL A 43 0.08 3.65 0.43
C VAL A 43 -0.85 3.98 -0.75
N SER A 44 -2.03 3.34 -0.83
CA SER A 44 -3.03 3.66 -1.85
C SER A 44 -3.45 5.12 -1.78
N ALA A 45 -3.71 5.68 -0.60
CA ALA A 45 -4.08 7.09 -0.45
C ALA A 45 -2.93 8.02 -0.87
N MET A 46 -1.69 7.70 -0.49
CA MET A 46 -0.51 8.49 -0.83
C MET A 46 -0.28 8.64 -2.34
N VAL A 47 -0.46 7.56 -3.11
CA VAL A 47 -0.27 7.63 -4.57
C VAL A 47 -1.42 8.33 -5.29
N GLU A 48 -2.62 8.36 -4.71
CA GLU A 48 -3.74 9.17 -5.21
C GLU A 48 -3.51 10.67 -4.95
N ASP A 49 -2.98 11.01 -3.77
CA ASP A 49 -2.72 12.39 -3.36
C ASP A 49 -1.48 13.00 -4.05
N ILE A 50 -0.52 12.17 -4.49
CA ILE A 50 0.77 12.61 -5.05
C ILE A 50 0.92 12.07 -6.49
N PRO A 51 0.34 12.76 -7.50
CA PRO A 51 0.33 12.27 -8.88
C PRO A 51 1.72 12.19 -9.52
N GLN A 52 2.74 12.81 -8.93
CA GLN A 52 4.12 12.71 -9.37
C GLN A 52 4.75 11.33 -9.07
N ILE A 53 4.20 10.56 -8.13
CA ILE A 53 4.66 9.20 -7.86
C ILE A 53 4.27 8.32 -9.03
N ALA A 54 5.27 7.94 -9.83
CA ALA A 54 5.06 7.09 -10.99
C ALA A 54 5.24 5.60 -10.64
N GLU A 55 6.13 5.29 -9.69
CA GLU A 55 6.33 3.96 -9.13
C GLU A 55 6.67 4.08 -7.64
N LEU A 56 6.18 3.13 -6.85
CA LEU A 56 6.47 2.99 -5.42
C LEU A 56 6.65 1.50 -5.11
N ASP A 57 7.79 1.16 -4.53
CA ASP A 57 8.10 -0.17 -4.01
C ASP A 57 8.45 -0.07 -2.53
N CYS A 58 7.79 -0.87 -1.70
CA CYS A 58 7.96 -0.89 -0.24
C CYS A 58 8.47 -2.27 0.16
N ASN A 59 9.79 -2.47 0.12
CA ASN A 59 10.40 -3.77 0.32
C ASN A 59 11.74 -3.64 1.08
N PRO A 60 11.85 -4.18 2.30
CA PRO A 60 10.88 -5.06 2.96
C PRO A 60 9.79 -4.31 3.74
N PHE A 61 8.57 -4.82 3.63
CA PHE A 61 7.45 -4.49 4.53
C PHE A 61 7.27 -5.62 5.54
N VAL A 62 7.74 -5.40 6.76
CA VAL A 62 7.77 -6.39 7.84
C VAL A 62 6.52 -6.26 8.71
N VAL A 63 5.89 -7.39 9.03
CA VAL A 63 4.74 -7.46 9.94
C VAL A 63 5.15 -8.20 11.20
N HIS A 64 4.91 -7.58 12.35
CA HIS A 64 5.20 -8.15 13.67
C HIS A 64 3.91 -8.63 14.34
N GLU A 65 4.00 -9.20 15.54
CA GLU A 65 2.83 -9.52 16.36
C GLU A 65 1.97 -8.29 16.70
N LYS A 66 2.61 -7.12 16.70
CA LYS A 66 1.98 -5.81 16.93
C LYS A 66 2.56 -4.81 15.94
N GLY A 67 1.75 -4.36 15.01
CA GLY A 67 2.14 -3.40 13.99
C GLY A 67 2.92 -4.00 12.81
N ALA A 68 3.17 -3.11 11.84
CA ALA A 68 3.92 -3.40 10.64
C ALA A 68 4.80 -2.18 10.28
N VAL A 69 5.94 -2.41 9.65
CA VAL A 69 6.93 -1.38 9.32
C VAL A 69 7.51 -1.60 7.92
N ILE A 70 7.55 -0.53 7.13
CA ILE A 70 8.29 -0.47 5.87
C ILE A 70 9.72 -0.07 6.21
N LEU A 71 10.68 -0.97 6.01
CA LEU A 71 12.09 -0.72 6.34
C LEU A 71 12.84 0.00 5.24
N ASP A 72 12.43 -0.21 3.98
CA ASP A 72 12.97 0.48 2.81
C ASP A 72 11.84 0.76 1.82
N ALA A 73 11.96 1.89 1.12
CA ALA A 73 11.02 2.29 0.09
C ALA A 73 11.75 3.00 -1.06
N ARG A 74 11.43 2.60 -2.29
CA ARG A 74 11.93 3.24 -3.50
C ARG A 74 10.78 3.93 -4.23
N VAL A 75 10.97 5.20 -4.52
CA VAL A 75 9.98 6.02 -5.22
C VAL A 75 10.59 6.56 -6.51
N ARG A 76 9.93 6.32 -7.64
CA ARG A 76 10.25 7.01 -8.89
C ARG A 76 9.24 8.12 -9.10
N VAL A 77 9.74 9.33 -9.30
CA VAL A 77 8.91 10.50 -9.56
C VAL A 77 9.00 10.93 -11.02
N THR A 78 7.90 11.48 -11.54
CA THR A 78 7.85 12.12 -12.86
C THR A 78 7.14 13.46 -12.75
N ALA A 79 7.46 14.37 -13.67
CA ALA A 79 6.67 15.58 -13.84
C ALA A 79 5.25 15.22 -14.30
N VAL A 80 4.26 15.87 -13.72
CA VAL A 80 2.86 15.82 -14.16
C VAL A 80 2.60 17.11 -14.91
N GLU A 81 2.12 17.03 -16.15
CA GLU A 81 1.73 18.25 -16.85
C GLU A 81 0.62 18.95 -16.05
N PRO A 82 0.74 20.27 -15.82
CA PRO A 82 -0.32 21.01 -15.15
C PRO A 82 -1.61 20.84 -15.94
N ARG A 83 -2.68 20.42 -15.26
CA ARG A 83 -4.00 20.29 -15.89
C ARG A 83 -4.33 21.63 -16.56
N PRO A 84 -4.52 21.66 -17.90
CA PRO A 84 -4.81 22.90 -18.58
C PRO A 84 -6.06 23.50 -17.95
N LEU A 85 -5.98 24.77 -17.54
CA LEU A 85 -7.14 25.49 -17.05
C LEU A 85 -8.16 25.49 -18.18
N LEU A 86 -9.25 24.74 -18.01
CA LEU A 86 -10.35 24.75 -18.96
C LEU A 86 -10.78 26.21 -19.11
N GLY A 87 -10.61 26.73 -20.32
CA GLY A 87 -10.60 28.15 -20.59
C GLY A 87 -11.78 28.87 -19.97
N VAL A 88 -11.47 29.96 -19.26
CA VAL A 88 -12.41 31.06 -19.05
C VAL A 88 -12.80 31.54 -20.43
N ARG A 89 -13.91 31.03 -20.96
CA ARG A 89 -14.54 31.61 -22.14
C ARG A 89 -14.99 33.02 -21.73
N ARG A 90 -14.30 34.02 -22.27
CA ARG A 90 -14.74 35.42 -22.26
C ARG A 90 -16.05 35.57 -23.03
#